data_AF-A0A9X8H3Z0-F1
#
_entry.id   AF-A0A9X8H3Z0-F1
#
_cell.length_a   1.000
_cell.length_b   1.000
_cell.length_c   1.000
_cell.angle_alpha   90.00
_cell.angle_beta   90.00
_cell.angle_gamma   90.00
#
_symmetry.space_group_name_H-M   'P 1'
#
loop_
_entity.id
_entity.type
_entity.pdbx_description
1 polymer ?
#
loop_
_entity_poly.entity_id
_entity_poly.type
_entity_poly.pdbx_seq_one_letter_code
_entity_poly.pdbx_strand_id
1 'polypeptide(L)'
;MPINANAILKRLQDQTICDRSYLEASFTTHGEAARAANESDEAAAHPIMDKFITDIGSEGIRKLTNFTVTEFETLWSFVDTAMQSALMEVRGRRSPTSPKDAIFIALTVLKHFSSWEKHAADYGFKAPTFEKLIMRVLSSLVPDLGEQAALHRGSWACLVDMGYIGISHSLRGIHPKRRPAHGSLDASDLERNANVSSDWVIVENFFGRVCSVWRVSCATYTWSERNYSAIQRVTFALTNFHLSLLSLRHDDEDFYGRVLARYQRMANEKKRKRQETQRRYRLNRQEHAAMDAVRVMRL
;
A
#
# COMPACT_ATOMS: atom_id res chain seq x y z
N MET A 1 17.98 15.02 -32.22
CA MET A 1 18.81 15.95 -31.42
C MET A 1 19.09 15.31 -30.07
N PRO A 2 20.33 15.37 -29.54
CA PRO A 2 20.61 14.88 -28.20
C PRO A 2 20.05 15.84 -27.14
N ILE A 3 19.58 15.28 -26.02
CA ILE A 3 19.02 16.02 -24.89
C ILE A 3 20.14 16.86 -24.23
N ASN A 4 19.96 18.18 -24.16
CA ASN A 4 20.89 19.09 -23.52
C ASN A 4 20.55 19.26 -22.03
N ALA A 5 21.14 18.43 -21.19
CA ALA A 5 20.91 18.41 -19.74
C ALA A 5 21.24 19.75 -19.05
N ASN A 6 22.20 20.52 -19.57
CA ASN A 6 22.56 21.83 -19.02
C ASN A 6 21.48 22.88 -19.26
N ALA A 7 20.77 22.82 -20.40
CA ALA A 7 19.63 23.70 -20.66
C ALA A 7 18.44 23.38 -19.74
N ILE A 8 18.23 22.10 -19.41
CA ILE A 8 17.19 21.66 -18.47
C ILE A 8 17.51 22.08 -17.04
N LEU A 9 18.77 21.88 -16.59
CA LEU A 9 19.21 22.28 -15.25
C LEU A 9 19.10 23.80 -15.06
N LYS A 10 19.53 24.58 -16.05
CA LYS A 10 19.43 26.05 -16.01
C LYS A 10 17.97 26.51 -15.94
N ARG A 11 17.09 25.93 -16.77
CA ARG A 11 15.63 26.20 -16.73
C ARG A 11 15.01 25.88 -15.36
N LEU A 12 15.41 24.78 -14.73
CA LEU A 12 14.89 24.38 -13.41
C LEU A 12 15.43 25.27 -12.28
N GLN A 13 16.69 25.71 -12.36
CA GLN A 13 17.26 26.68 -11.42
C GLN A 13 16.63 28.07 -11.58
N ASP A 14 16.40 28.52 -12.82
CA ASP A 14 15.73 29.78 -13.13
C ASP A 14 14.27 29.78 -12.64
N GLN A 15 13.56 28.65 -12.77
CA GLN A 15 12.22 28.46 -12.21
C GLN A 15 12.23 28.54 -10.67
N THR A 16 13.22 27.93 -10.01
CA THR A 16 13.31 27.93 -8.54
C THR A 16 13.63 29.32 -7.97
N ILE A 17 14.42 30.12 -8.70
CA ILE A 17 14.72 31.52 -8.35
C ILE A 17 13.49 32.40 -8.59
N CYS A 18 12.77 32.20 -9.70
CA CYS A 18 11.54 32.92 -10.02
C CYS A 18 10.42 32.61 -9.02
N ASP A 19 10.24 31.36 -8.63
CA ASP A 19 9.23 30.96 -7.63
C ASP A 19 9.54 31.57 -6.26
N ARG A 20 10.83 31.67 -5.88
CA ARG A 20 11.26 32.27 -4.62
C ARG A 20 11.02 33.79 -4.60
N SER A 21 11.32 34.51 -5.68
CA SER A 21 11.04 35.95 -5.77
C SER A 21 9.55 36.26 -5.88
N TYR A 22 8.76 35.38 -6.51
CA TYR A 22 7.30 35.50 -6.61
C TYR A 22 6.61 35.27 -5.25
N LEU A 23 7.09 34.29 -4.47
CA LEU A 23 6.60 34.02 -3.11
C LEU A 23 6.93 35.17 -2.15
N GLU A 24 8.12 35.75 -2.25
CA GLU A 24 8.54 36.89 -1.42
C GLU A 24 7.74 38.16 -1.75
N ALA A 25 7.50 38.44 -3.04
CA ALA A 25 6.64 39.54 -3.49
C ALA A 25 5.15 39.32 -3.14
N SER A 26 4.67 38.08 -3.14
CA SER A 26 3.30 37.74 -2.75
C SER A 26 3.10 37.88 -1.24
N PHE A 27 4.10 37.50 -0.44
CA PHE A 27 4.08 37.68 1.02
C PHE A 27 4.11 39.15 1.43
N THR A 28 4.89 40.00 0.76
CA THR A 28 4.91 41.46 1.04
C THR A 28 3.61 42.15 0.64
N THR A 29 2.94 41.67 -0.42
CA THR A 29 1.71 42.28 -0.94
C THR A 29 0.44 41.79 -0.22
N HIS A 30 0.40 40.52 0.19
CA HIS A 30 -0.81 39.89 0.73
C HIS A 30 -0.63 39.34 2.16
N GLY A 31 0.55 39.49 2.77
CA GLY A 31 0.85 38.93 4.09
C GLY A 31 -0.01 39.48 5.23
N GLU A 32 -0.42 40.75 5.16
CA GLU A 32 -1.33 41.34 6.14
C GLU A 32 -2.78 40.85 5.97
N ALA A 33 -3.26 40.71 4.73
CA ALA A 33 -4.57 40.13 4.44
C ALA A 33 -4.65 38.65 4.84
N ALA A 34 -3.56 37.89 4.64
CA ALA A 34 -3.43 36.51 5.09
C ALA A 34 -3.41 36.37 6.63
N ARG A 35 -2.83 37.35 7.34
CA ARG A 35 -2.88 37.42 8.82
C ARG A 35 -4.27 37.81 9.33
N ALA A 36 -4.95 38.74 8.68
CA ALA A 36 -6.32 39.15 9.04
C ALA A 36 -7.36 38.04 8.75
N ALA A 37 -7.21 37.28 7.66
CA ALA A 37 -8.07 36.12 7.37
C ALA A 37 -7.94 34.99 8.42
N ASN A 38 -6.84 34.97 9.17
CA ASN A 38 -6.63 34.03 10.27
C ASN A 38 -7.48 34.36 11.52
N GLU A 39 -8.10 35.55 11.59
CA GLU A 39 -8.90 36.02 12.73
C GLU A 39 -10.42 35.88 12.56
N SER A 40 -10.92 35.53 11.36
CA SER A 40 -12.35 35.24 11.15
C SER A 40 -12.66 33.77 11.45
N ASP A 41 -13.72 33.51 12.21
CA ASP A 41 -13.99 32.23 12.88
C ASP A 41 -15.23 31.49 12.33
N GLU A 42 -15.71 31.83 11.14
CA GLU A 42 -16.91 31.22 10.57
C GLU A 42 -16.67 30.54 9.21
N ALA A 43 -16.77 29.21 9.20
CA ALA A 43 -16.84 28.40 7.99
C ALA A 43 -18.27 28.40 7.42
N ALA A 44 -18.39 28.34 6.09
CA ALA A 44 -19.66 28.47 5.38
C ALA A 44 -20.68 27.40 5.76
N ALA A 45 -21.89 27.83 6.14
CA ALA A 45 -23.00 27.00 6.62
C ALA A 45 -23.94 26.48 5.51
N HIS A 46 -23.43 26.27 4.28
CA HIS A 46 -24.24 25.90 3.12
C HIS A 46 -23.93 24.48 2.63
N PRO A 47 -24.92 23.75 2.04
CA PRO A 47 -24.70 22.41 1.50
C PRO A 47 -23.70 22.49 0.33
N ILE A 48 -22.49 22.01 0.59
CA ILE A 48 -21.33 22.18 -0.30
C ILE A 48 -21.51 21.33 -1.55
N MET A 49 -21.89 20.07 -1.39
CA MET A 49 -22.04 19.14 -2.52
C MET A 49 -23.15 19.59 -3.48
N ASP A 50 -24.30 20.05 -2.97
CA ASP A 50 -25.42 20.52 -3.81
C ASP A 50 -25.05 21.76 -4.62
N LYS A 51 -24.27 22.67 -4.03
CA LYS A 51 -23.70 23.82 -4.76
C LYS A 51 -22.78 23.36 -5.89
N PHE A 52 -21.88 22.40 -5.65
CA PHE A 52 -21.01 21.88 -6.70
C PHE A 52 -21.80 21.13 -7.80
N ILE A 53 -22.86 20.39 -7.46
CA ILE A 53 -23.74 19.78 -8.46
C ILE A 53 -24.38 20.86 -9.34
N THR A 54 -24.81 21.97 -8.75
CA THR A 54 -25.44 23.10 -9.46
C THR A 54 -24.44 23.83 -10.36
N ASP A 55 -23.23 24.09 -9.87
CA ASP A 55 -22.23 24.92 -10.56
C ASP A 55 -21.48 24.17 -11.67
N ILE A 56 -21.13 22.88 -11.47
CA ILE A 56 -20.27 22.13 -12.38
C ILE A 56 -20.89 20.82 -12.90
N GLY A 57 -22.11 20.49 -12.49
CA GLY A 57 -22.85 19.31 -12.94
C GLY A 57 -22.31 17.98 -12.40
N SER A 58 -23.05 16.90 -12.69
CA SER A 58 -22.72 15.54 -12.22
C SER A 58 -21.37 15.02 -12.73
N GLU A 59 -20.98 15.37 -13.95
CA GLU A 59 -19.67 15.01 -14.50
C GLU A 59 -18.53 15.77 -13.81
N GLY A 60 -18.79 16.99 -13.34
CA GLY A 60 -17.87 17.73 -12.47
C GLY A 60 -17.62 17.00 -11.15
N ILE A 61 -18.67 16.48 -10.51
CA ILE A 61 -18.56 15.67 -9.29
C ILE A 61 -17.72 14.41 -9.52
N ARG A 62 -17.94 13.71 -10.64
CA ARG A 62 -17.13 12.55 -11.02
C ARG A 62 -15.66 12.92 -11.22
N LYS A 63 -15.37 14.06 -11.84
CA LYS A 63 -14.01 14.58 -11.99
C LYS A 63 -13.38 15.00 -10.66
N LEU A 64 -14.15 15.33 -9.62
CA LEU A 64 -13.62 15.66 -8.29
C LEU A 64 -13.45 14.45 -7.37
N THR A 65 -14.28 13.40 -7.50
CA THR A 65 -14.33 12.30 -6.53
C THR A 65 -14.04 10.91 -7.11
N ASN A 66 -14.06 10.76 -8.44
CA ASN A 66 -14.16 9.48 -9.17
C ASN A 66 -15.52 8.76 -9.08
N PHE A 67 -16.48 9.29 -8.33
CA PHE A 67 -17.83 8.73 -8.21
C PHE A 67 -18.83 9.56 -9.00
N THR A 68 -19.71 8.91 -9.73
CA THR A 68 -20.96 9.54 -10.17
C THR A 68 -21.80 9.93 -8.97
N VAL A 69 -22.76 10.85 -9.14
CA VAL A 69 -23.69 11.22 -8.07
C VAL A 69 -24.41 9.99 -7.52
N THR A 70 -24.88 9.08 -8.38
CA THR A 70 -25.57 7.86 -7.96
C THR A 70 -24.66 6.90 -7.17
N GLU A 71 -23.41 6.72 -7.59
CA GLU A 71 -22.45 5.89 -6.84
C GLU A 71 -22.10 6.53 -5.50
N PHE A 72 -22.02 7.86 -5.44
CA PHE A 72 -21.83 8.58 -4.19
C PHE A 72 -23.03 8.41 -3.25
N GLU A 73 -24.27 8.54 -3.73
CA GLU A 73 -25.47 8.29 -2.91
C GLU A 73 -25.52 6.85 -2.39
N THR A 74 -25.11 5.90 -3.23
CA THR A 74 -24.98 4.49 -2.85
C THR A 74 -23.93 4.31 -1.76
N LEU A 75 -22.76 4.95 -1.88
CA LEU A 75 -21.74 4.95 -0.82
C LEU A 75 -22.28 5.59 0.46
N TRP A 76 -22.95 6.73 0.36
CA TRP A 76 -23.52 7.46 1.48
C TRP A 76 -24.49 6.61 2.29
N SER A 77 -25.36 5.84 1.63
CA SER A 77 -26.33 4.97 2.34
C SER A 77 -25.70 3.87 3.18
N PHE A 78 -24.46 3.46 2.88
CA PHE A 78 -23.72 2.49 3.71
C PHE A 78 -23.06 3.12 4.94
N VAL A 79 -22.76 4.42 4.90
CA VAL A 79 -21.93 5.09 5.91
C VAL A 79 -22.68 6.18 6.68
N ASP A 80 -23.93 6.49 6.31
CA ASP A 80 -24.70 7.61 6.86
C ASP A 80 -24.82 7.57 8.39
N THR A 81 -25.09 6.39 8.94
CA THR A 81 -25.38 6.17 10.35
C THR A 81 -24.10 6.31 11.17
N ALA A 82 -23.01 5.73 10.66
CA ALA A 82 -21.67 5.85 11.25
C ALA A 82 -21.20 7.30 11.22
N MET A 83 -21.40 8.00 10.10
CA MET A 83 -20.96 9.38 9.90
C MET A 83 -21.80 10.39 10.70
N GLN A 84 -23.10 10.16 10.81
CA GLN A 84 -23.97 10.94 11.69
C GLN A 84 -23.54 10.77 13.14
N SER A 85 -23.33 9.53 13.62
CA SER A 85 -22.84 9.29 14.98
C SER A 85 -21.48 9.96 15.20
N ALA A 86 -20.56 9.79 14.25
CA ALA A 86 -19.19 10.28 14.38
C ALA A 86 -19.08 11.81 14.32
N LEU A 87 -19.95 12.53 13.62
CA LEU A 87 -19.88 13.99 13.48
C LEU A 87 -20.93 14.74 14.32
N MET A 88 -22.03 14.10 14.68
CA MET A 88 -23.13 14.69 15.46
C MET A 88 -23.15 14.28 16.93
N GLU A 89 -22.25 13.39 17.39
CA GLU A 89 -22.18 13.02 18.80
C GLU A 89 -21.99 14.24 19.72
N VAL A 90 -22.87 14.29 20.72
CA VAL A 90 -23.20 15.44 21.55
C VAL A 90 -22.12 15.68 22.60
N ARG A 91 -21.18 16.58 22.31
CA ARG A 91 -20.39 17.35 23.31
C ARG A 91 -19.70 18.53 22.62
N GLY A 92 -20.47 19.58 22.29
CA GLY A 92 -19.93 20.86 21.81
C GLY A 92 -20.65 21.47 20.61
N ARG A 93 -20.06 22.56 20.09
CA ARG A 93 -20.53 23.31 18.91
C ARG A 93 -20.55 22.36 17.70
N ARG A 94 -21.72 22.20 17.06
CA ARG A 94 -21.90 21.34 15.87
C ARG A 94 -20.90 21.75 14.79
N SER A 95 -20.32 20.79 14.06
CA SER A 95 -19.54 21.12 12.87
C SER A 95 -20.46 21.83 11.86
N PRO A 96 -20.04 22.96 11.27
CA PRO A 96 -20.84 23.65 10.25
C PRO A 96 -20.99 22.80 8.98
N THR A 97 -20.09 21.84 8.77
CA THR A 97 -20.11 20.90 7.65
C THR A 97 -21.04 19.72 7.95
N SER A 98 -21.95 19.43 7.02
CA SER A 98 -22.78 18.23 7.11
C SER A 98 -21.93 16.97 6.95
N PRO A 99 -22.34 15.82 7.51
CA PRO A 99 -21.57 14.58 7.37
C PRO A 99 -21.40 14.12 5.91
N LYS A 100 -22.41 14.40 5.07
CA LYS A 100 -22.39 14.10 3.64
C LYS A 100 -21.38 14.98 2.90
N ASP A 101 -21.38 16.29 3.19
CA ASP A 101 -20.39 17.23 2.65
C ASP A 101 -18.97 16.88 3.09
N ALA A 102 -18.81 16.43 4.34
CA ALA A 102 -17.50 16.05 4.86
C ALA A 102 -16.89 14.85 4.11
N ILE A 103 -17.71 13.88 3.68
CA ILE A 103 -17.27 12.77 2.82
C ILE A 103 -16.94 13.27 1.42
N PHE A 104 -17.78 14.11 0.83
CA PHE A 104 -17.52 14.69 -0.49
C PHE A 104 -16.16 15.43 -0.53
N ILE A 105 -15.88 16.26 0.48
CA ILE A 105 -14.61 16.97 0.62
C ILE A 105 -13.46 15.95 0.80
N ALA A 106 -13.62 14.94 1.66
CA ALA A 106 -12.59 13.93 1.90
C ALA A 106 -12.23 13.14 0.61
N LEU A 107 -13.23 12.74 -0.19
CA LEU A 107 -13.00 12.07 -1.47
C LEU A 107 -12.26 12.98 -2.45
N THR A 108 -12.55 14.28 -2.45
CA THR A 108 -11.86 15.24 -3.31
C THR A 108 -10.39 15.41 -2.89
N VAL A 109 -10.11 15.49 -1.59
CA VAL A 109 -8.75 15.54 -1.04
C VAL A 109 -7.96 14.28 -1.41
N LEU A 110 -8.57 13.10 -1.25
CA LEU A 110 -7.95 11.82 -1.59
C LEU A 110 -7.60 11.72 -3.08
N LYS A 111 -8.43 12.27 -3.96
CA LYS A 111 -8.18 12.27 -5.40
C LYS A 111 -7.09 13.27 -5.83
N HIS A 112 -7.12 14.49 -5.29
CA HIS A 112 -6.36 15.62 -5.84
C HIS A 112 -5.09 15.98 -5.05
N PHE A 113 -4.65 15.14 -4.11
CA PHE A 113 -3.42 15.23 -3.30
C PHE A 113 -2.64 16.56 -3.40
N SER A 114 -2.84 17.43 -2.41
CA SER A 114 -2.21 18.76 -2.32
C SER A 114 -1.96 19.10 -0.85
N SER A 115 -1.36 20.26 -0.57
CA SER A 115 -1.13 20.68 0.82
C SER A 115 -2.45 21.00 1.53
N TRP A 116 -2.47 20.87 2.85
CA TRP A 116 -3.65 21.18 3.67
C TRP A 116 -4.08 22.65 3.53
N GLU A 117 -3.14 23.57 3.34
CA GLU A 117 -3.41 25.00 3.14
C GLU A 117 -4.17 25.27 1.85
N LYS A 118 -3.79 24.61 0.75
CA LYS A 118 -4.47 24.77 -0.54
C LYS A 118 -5.90 24.22 -0.49
N HIS A 119 -6.05 22.97 -0.04
CA HIS A 119 -7.37 22.36 0.08
C HIS A 119 -8.26 23.12 1.05
N ALA A 120 -7.73 23.54 2.21
CA ALA A 120 -8.52 24.29 3.17
C ALA A 120 -9.00 25.63 2.60
N ALA A 121 -8.16 26.35 1.85
CA ALA A 121 -8.56 27.59 1.18
C ALA A 121 -9.69 27.39 0.17
N ASP A 122 -9.64 26.31 -0.64
CA ASP A 122 -10.67 25.99 -1.65
C ASP A 122 -12.07 25.79 -1.04
N TYR A 123 -12.13 25.33 0.22
CA TYR A 123 -13.37 25.07 0.94
C TYR A 123 -13.68 26.12 2.03
N GLY A 124 -12.86 27.17 2.18
CA GLY A 124 -13.06 28.22 3.18
C GLY A 124 -12.77 27.78 4.63
N PHE A 125 -11.82 26.86 4.84
CA PHE A 125 -11.36 26.41 6.15
C PHE A 125 -9.95 26.93 6.49
N LYS A 126 -9.62 26.94 7.78
CA LYS A 126 -8.24 26.99 8.26
C LYS A 126 -7.62 25.60 8.16
N ALA A 127 -6.35 25.49 7.71
CA ALA A 127 -5.68 24.20 7.47
C ALA A 127 -5.74 23.21 8.66
N PRO A 128 -5.48 23.61 9.92
CA PRO A 128 -5.56 22.67 11.06
C PRO A 128 -6.99 22.16 11.32
N THR A 129 -8.00 22.99 11.06
CA THR A 129 -9.42 22.61 11.21
C THR A 129 -9.82 21.66 10.10
N PHE A 130 -9.38 21.93 8.87
CA PHE A 130 -9.61 21.10 7.71
C PHE A 130 -8.97 19.71 7.88
N GLU A 131 -7.70 19.65 8.28
CA GLU A 131 -7.02 18.38 8.57
C GLU A 131 -7.76 17.56 9.62
N LYS A 132 -8.15 18.18 10.75
CA LYS A 132 -8.94 17.50 11.79
C LYS A 132 -10.26 16.94 11.28
N LEU A 133 -10.96 17.70 10.43
CA LEU A 133 -12.21 17.26 9.80
C LEU A 133 -11.96 16.04 8.91
N ILE A 134 -11.00 16.12 7.99
CA ILE A 134 -10.68 15.04 7.06
C ILE A 134 -10.23 13.79 7.81
N MET A 135 -9.33 13.91 8.78
CA MET A 135 -8.87 12.76 9.56
C MET A 135 -10.01 12.10 10.36
N ARG A 136 -10.96 12.90 10.89
CA ARG A 136 -12.16 12.39 11.57
C ARG A 136 -13.07 11.62 10.60
N VAL A 137 -13.29 12.13 9.39
CA VAL A 137 -14.05 11.45 8.33
C VAL A 137 -13.39 10.12 7.96
N LEU A 138 -12.09 10.12 7.63
CA LEU A 138 -11.37 8.92 7.21
C LEU A 138 -11.37 7.83 8.29
N SER A 139 -11.18 8.22 9.55
CA SER A 139 -11.24 7.29 10.69
C SER A 139 -12.64 6.70 10.92
N SER A 140 -13.69 7.39 10.47
CA SER A 140 -15.08 6.94 10.61
C SER A 140 -15.53 6.07 9.44
N LEU A 141 -14.97 6.31 8.24
CA LEU A 141 -15.24 5.50 7.04
C LEU A 141 -14.57 4.13 7.08
N VAL A 142 -13.42 4.04 7.75
CA VAL A 142 -12.69 2.77 7.92
C VAL A 142 -12.60 2.47 9.41
N PRO A 143 -13.70 1.99 10.04
CA PRO A 143 -13.66 1.61 11.44
C PRO A 143 -12.66 0.46 11.60
N ASP A 144 -11.73 0.65 12.52
CA ASP A 144 -10.83 -0.41 12.96
C ASP A 144 -11.63 -1.42 13.79
N LEU A 145 -12.08 -2.48 13.12
CA LEU A 145 -12.76 -3.61 13.73
C LEU A 145 -11.79 -4.70 14.19
N GLY A 146 -10.48 -4.45 14.07
CA GLY A 146 -9.48 -5.44 14.43
C GLY A 146 -9.44 -5.71 15.92
N GLU A 147 -8.82 -6.83 16.30
CA GLU A 147 -8.66 -7.19 17.71
C GLU A 147 -7.94 -6.09 18.52
N GLN A 148 -8.42 -5.78 19.72
CA GLN A 148 -7.84 -4.75 20.61
C GLN A 148 -7.93 -3.30 20.10
N ALA A 149 -8.70 -2.99 19.05
CA ALA A 149 -8.89 -1.62 18.54
C ALA A 149 -9.34 -0.63 19.62
N ALA A 150 -10.26 -1.06 20.49
CA ALA A 150 -10.78 -0.23 21.57
C ALA A 150 -9.72 0.16 22.62
N LEU A 151 -8.74 -0.72 22.86
CA LEU A 151 -7.65 -0.53 23.82
C LEU A 151 -6.50 0.28 23.23
N HIS A 152 -6.37 0.30 21.91
CA HIS A 152 -5.27 0.92 21.17
C HIS A 152 -5.78 1.90 20.11
N ARG A 153 -6.64 2.84 20.52
CA ARG A 153 -7.21 3.85 19.60
C ARG A 153 -6.10 4.64 18.90
N GLY A 154 -6.16 4.72 17.58
CA GLY A 154 -5.19 5.44 16.74
C GLY A 154 -3.87 4.71 16.51
N SER A 155 -3.73 3.45 16.95
CA SER A 155 -2.55 2.62 16.65
C SER A 155 -2.85 1.57 15.59
N TRP A 156 -1.92 1.39 14.66
CA TRP A 156 -1.99 0.33 13.66
C TRP A 156 -1.85 -1.05 14.34
N ALA A 157 -2.64 -2.02 13.88
CA ALA A 157 -2.45 -3.41 14.27
C ALA A 157 -1.14 -3.96 13.68
N CYS A 158 -0.35 -4.62 14.52
CA CYS A 158 0.84 -5.34 14.10
C CYS A 158 0.56 -6.85 14.24
N LEU A 159 0.51 -7.57 13.12
CA LEU A 159 0.47 -9.03 13.13
C LEU A 159 1.87 -9.55 13.44
N VAL A 160 1.99 -10.35 14.49
CA VAL A 160 3.29 -10.70 15.06
C VAL A 160 3.44 -12.21 15.11
N ASP A 161 4.63 -12.69 14.75
CA ASP A 161 4.93 -14.11 14.85
C ASP A 161 4.75 -14.63 16.28
N MET A 162 4.35 -15.89 16.38
CA MET A 162 4.07 -16.55 17.63
C MET A 162 5.28 -16.49 18.58
N GLY A 163 6.52 -16.51 18.06
CA GLY A 163 7.78 -16.48 18.80
C GLY A 163 8.22 -15.11 19.34
N TYR A 164 7.66 -14.02 18.83
CA TYR A 164 8.11 -12.67 19.16
C TYR A 164 7.63 -12.25 20.55
N ILE A 165 8.51 -11.59 21.32
CA ILE A 165 8.23 -11.18 22.69
C ILE A 165 8.38 -9.66 22.81
N GLY A 166 7.43 -9.03 23.50
CA GLY A 166 7.54 -7.64 23.92
C GLY A 166 6.87 -6.62 23.02
N ILE A 167 6.52 -6.89 21.77
CA ILE A 167 5.94 -5.83 20.92
C ILE A 167 4.69 -5.16 21.51
N SER A 168 3.91 -5.90 22.32
CA SER A 168 2.70 -5.41 22.99
C SER A 168 2.93 -4.23 23.95
N HIS A 169 4.16 -4.01 24.44
CA HIS A 169 4.45 -2.83 25.28
C HIS A 169 4.68 -1.54 24.47
N SER A 170 4.94 -1.66 23.17
CA SER A 170 5.23 -0.54 22.27
C SER A 170 4.14 -0.30 21.24
N LEU A 171 3.48 -1.37 20.77
CA LEU A 171 2.51 -1.36 19.68
C LEU A 171 1.37 -2.33 19.96
N ARG A 172 0.27 -2.16 19.24
CA ARG A 172 -0.85 -3.11 19.24
C ARG A 172 -0.45 -4.41 18.52
N GLY A 173 0.18 -5.32 19.25
CA GLY A 173 0.60 -6.63 18.75
C GLY A 173 -0.50 -7.68 18.83
N ILE A 174 -0.94 -8.19 17.68
CA ILE A 174 -1.87 -9.33 17.59
C ILE A 174 -1.03 -10.61 17.47
N HIS A 175 -1.04 -11.40 18.54
CA HIS A 175 -0.35 -12.69 18.59
C HIS A 175 -1.33 -13.87 18.37
N PRO A 176 -0.92 -14.89 17.60
CA PRO A 176 -1.60 -16.18 17.60
C PRO A 176 -1.65 -16.76 19.02
N LYS A 177 -2.82 -17.27 19.44
CA LYS A 177 -2.98 -17.90 20.74
C LYS A 177 -2.26 -19.24 20.72
N ARG A 178 -1.31 -19.40 21.64
CA ARG A 178 -0.55 -20.63 21.80
C ARG A 178 -1.39 -21.68 22.52
N ARG A 179 -1.20 -22.95 22.14
CA ARG A 179 -1.73 -24.07 22.93
C ARG A 179 -1.15 -24.02 24.36
N PRO A 180 -1.98 -24.07 25.41
CA PRO A 180 -1.49 -24.16 26.78
C PRO A 180 -0.68 -25.44 27.02
N ALA A 181 0.30 -25.41 27.93
CA ALA A 181 1.21 -26.54 28.18
C ALA A 181 0.51 -27.87 28.50
N HIS A 182 -0.71 -27.82 29.07
CA HIS A 182 -1.51 -28.99 29.42
C HIS A 182 -2.98 -28.88 28.97
N GLY A 183 -3.25 -28.14 27.88
CA GLY A 183 -4.61 -27.90 27.41
C GLY A 183 -4.73 -27.88 25.89
N SER A 184 -5.96 -27.86 25.41
CA SER A 184 -6.29 -27.55 24.01
C SER A 184 -6.76 -26.11 23.89
N LEU A 185 -6.63 -25.54 22.69
CA LEU A 185 -7.39 -24.35 22.33
C LEU A 185 -8.86 -24.74 22.21
N ASP A 186 -9.76 -23.86 22.64
CA ASP A 186 -11.18 -24.04 22.39
C ASP A 186 -11.52 -23.71 20.92
N ALA A 187 -12.77 -23.95 20.53
CA ALA A 187 -13.22 -23.69 19.16
C ALA A 187 -13.12 -22.19 18.78
N SER A 188 -13.36 -21.28 19.73
CA SER A 188 -13.31 -19.84 19.49
C SER A 188 -11.87 -19.37 19.27
N ASP A 189 -10.92 -19.92 20.01
CA ASP A 189 -9.50 -19.63 19.86
C ASP A 189 -8.93 -20.17 18.54
N LEU A 190 -9.40 -21.33 18.10
CA LEU A 190 -9.06 -21.89 16.79
C LEU A 190 -9.61 -21.02 15.66
N GLU A 191 -10.88 -20.59 15.75
CA GLU A 191 -11.50 -19.71 14.77
C GLU A 191 -10.81 -18.34 14.70
N ARG A 192 -10.52 -17.73 15.86
CA ARG A 192 -9.77 -16.47 15.94
C ARG A 192 -8.38 -16.61 15.32
N ASN A 193 -7.65 -17.68 15.65
CA ASN A 193 -6.34 -17.93 15.07
C ASN A 193 -6.43 -18.13 13.55
N ALA A 194 -7.45 -18.82 13.04
CA ALA A 194 -7.67 -18.99 11.61
C ALA A 194 -7.93 -17.65 10.90
N ASN A 195 -8.72 -16.76 11.50
CA ASN A 195 -8.97 -15.41 10.97
C ASN A 195 -7.68 -14.56 10.95
N VAL A 196 -6.91 -14.56 12.04
CA VAL A 196 -5.61 -13.86 12.11
C VAL A 196 -4.61 -14.43 11.09
N SER A 197 -4.59 -15.76 10.91
CA SER A 197 -3.76 -16.40 9.89
C SER A 197 -4.22 -16.05 8.48
N SER A 198 -5.53 -15.88 8.23
CA SER A 198 -6.05 -15.47 6.91
C SER A 198 -5.53 -14.08 6.49
N ASP A 199 -5.51 -13.13 7.42
CA ASP A 199 -4.93 -11.80 7.17
C ASP A 199 -3.41 -11.88 6.92
N TRP A 200 -2.74 -12.81 7.62
CA TRP A 200 -1.30 -13.04 7.47
C TRP A 200 -0.93 -13.62 6.09
N VAL A 201 -1.77 -14.49 5.52
CA VAL A 201 -1.57 -15.07 4.18
C VAL A 201 -1.44 -13.99 3.11
N ILE A 202 -2.18 -12.89 3.21
CA ILE A 202 -2.08 -11.78 2.24
C ILE A 202 -0.69 -11.14 2.30
N VAL A 203 -0.16 -10.93 3.52
CA VAL A 203 1.17 -10.36 3.74
C VAL A 203 2.24 -11.33 3.22
N GLU A 204 2.12 -12.63 3.52
CA GLU A 204 3.04 -13.64 3.02
C GLU A 204 3.04 -13.73 1.50
N ASN A 205 1.86 -13.73 0.86
CA ASN A 205 1.74 -13.77 -0.59
C ASN A 205 2.39 -12.54 -1.24
N PHE A 206 2.20 -11.36 -0.66
CA PHE A 206 2.86 -10.13 -1.11
C PHE A 206 4.38 -10.26 -1.06
N PHE A 207 4.93 -10.62 0.10
CA PHE A 207 6.39 -10.76 0.26
C PHE A 207 6.95 -11.94 -0.54
N GLY A 208 6.19 -13.01 -0.75
CA GLY A 208 6.54 -14.12 -1.63
C GLY A 208 6.71 -13.68 -3.09
N ARG A 209 5.83 -12.79 -3.58
CA ARG A 209 5.97 -12.16 -4.90
C ARG A 209 7.19 -11.23 -4.94
N VAL A 210 7.40 -10.40 -3.92
CA VAL A 210 8.60 -9.56 -3.79
C VAL A 210 9.87 -10.42 -3.86
N CYS A 211 9.95 -11.50 -3.08
CA CYS A 211 11.10 -12.41 -3.10
C CYS A 211 11.31 -13.07 -4.47
N SER A 212 10.23 -13.37 -5.19
CA SER A 212 10.30 -13.96 -6.53
C SER A 212 10.87 -12.98 -7.56
N VAL A 213 10.42 -11.72 -7.54
CA VAL A 213 10.95 -10.65 -8.40
C VAL A 213 12.40 -10.33 -8.01
N TRP A 214 12.68 -10.23 -6.72
CA TRP A 214 14.01 -9.98 -6.17
C TRP A 214 15.03 -11.05 -6.56
N ARG A 215 14.60 -12.32 -6.65
CA ARG A 215 15.45 -13.44 -7.06
C ARG A 215 16.01 -13.24 -8.49
N VAL A 216 15.24 -12.61 -9.38
CA VAL A 216 15.70 -12.26 -10.74
C VAL A 216 16.84 -11.25 -10.67
N SER A 217 16.72 -10.24 -9.82
CA SER A 217 17.75 -9.23 -9.61
C SER A 217 19.01 -9.83 -8.98
N CYS A 218 18.86 -10.72 -7.99
CA CYS A 218 19.97 -11.42 -7.34
C CYS A 218 20.78 -12.29 -8.29
N ALA A 219 20.12 -12.92 -9.28
CA ALA A 219 20.77 -13.83 -10.21
C ALA A 219 21.51 -13.09 -11.36
N THR A 220 21.22 -11.80 -11.56
CA THR A 220 21.63 -11.06 -12.76
C THR A 220 22.66 -9.96 -12.47
N TYR A 221 22.63 -9.37 -11.26
CA TYR A 221 23.47 -8.23 -10.92
C TYR A 221 24.49 -8.55 -9.83
N THR A 222 25.70 -8.02 -9.96
CA THR A 222 26.70 -8.04 -8.89
C THR A 222 26.28 -7.08 -7.78
N TRP A 223 26.27 -7.57 -6.54
CA TRP A 223 25.85 -6.79 -5.39
C TRP A 223 26.71 -5.55 -5.18
N SER A 224 26.07 -4.39 -5.11
CA SER A 224 26.66 -3.16 -4.59
C SER A 224 25.60 -2.36 -3.83
N GLU A 225 26.01 -1.70 -2.76
CA GLU A 225 25.13 -0.85 -1.94
C GLU A 225 24.42 0.22 -2.78
N ARG A 226 25.11 0.76 -3.79
CA ARG A 226 24.57 1.73 -4.75
C ARG A 226 23.39 1.20 -5.56
N ASN A 227 23.36 -0.10 -5.84
CA ASN A 227 22.30 -0.73 -6.64
C ASN A 227 21.12 -1.22 -5.80
N TYR A 228 21.30 -1.36 -4.47
CA TYR A 228 20.27 -1.91 -3.58
C TYR A 228 18.96 -1.11 -3.62
N SER A 229 19.06 0.22 -3.46
CA SER A 229 17.88 1.10 -3.43
C SER A 229 17.10 1.07 -4.76
N ALA A 230 17.80 1.04 -5.90
CA ALA A 230 17.18 0.97 -7.21
C ALA A 230 16.47 -0.38 -7.42
N ILE A 231 17.14 -1.49 -7.08
CA ILE A 231 16.58 -2.85 -7.19
C ILE A 231 15.36 -3.02 -6.28
N GLN A 232 15.43 -2.54 -5.04
CA GLN A 232 14.31 -2.57 -4.10
C GLN A 232 13.11 -1.79 -4.63
N ARG A 233 13.28 -0.52 -5.00
CA ARG A 233 12.17 0.29 -5.52
C ARG A 233 11.49 -0.34 -6.73
N VAL A 234 12.27 -0.86 -7.68
CA VAL A 234 11.72 -1.54 -8.86
C VAL A 234 11.02 -2.84 -8.49
N THR A 235 11.57 -3.64 -7.57
CA THR A 235 10.95 -4.89 -7.12
C THR A 235 9.57 -4.66 -6.50
N PHE A 236 9.46 -3.66 -5.62
CA PHE A 236 8.19 -3.30 -4.99
C PHE A 236 7.21 -2.66 -5.99
N ALA A 237 7.69 -1.78 -6.88
CA ALA A 237 6.85 -1.19 -7.92
C ALA A 237 6.26 -2.24 -8.89
N LEU A 238 7.07 -3.21 -9.33
CA LEU A 238 6.62 -4.32 -10.16
C LEU A 238 5.63 -5.21 -9.41
N THR A 239 5.87 -5.46 -8.12
CA THR A 239 4.93 -6.22 -7.29
C THR A 239 3.59 -5.50 -7.19
N ASN A 240 3.58 -4.19 -6.93
CA ASN A 240 2.37 -3.38 -6.90
C ASN A 240 1.60 -3.40 -8.24
N PHE A 241 2.31 -3.33 -9.37
CA PHE A 241 1.68 -3.49 -10.69
C PHE A 241 1.11 -4.90 -10.89
N HIS A 242 1.80 -5.95 -10.44
CA HIS A 242 1.24 -7.30 -10.49
C HIS A 242 -0.02 -7.44 -9.62
N LEU A 243 -0.13 -6.72 -8.50
CA LEU A 243 -1.34 -6.72 -7.69
C LEU A 243 -2.55 -6.15 -8.43
N SER A 244 -2.36 -5.16 -9.31
CA SER A 244 -3.48 -4.63 -10.10
C SER A 244 -3.97 -5.60 -11.18
N LEU A 245 -3.20 -6.65 -11.48
CA LEU A 245 -3.55 -7.68 -12.46
C LEU A 245 -4.04 -8.97 -11.81
N LEU A 246 -3.47 -9.35 -10.67
CA LEU A 246 -3.75 -10.59 -9.95
C LEU A 246 -3.84 -10.30 -8.45
N SER A 247 -5.04 -10.41 -7.88
CA SER A 247 -5.27 -10.21 -6.44
C SER A 247 -4.54 -11.27 -5.61
N LEU A 248 -4.18 -10.97 -4.35
CA LEU A 248 -3.43 -11.86 -3.44
C LEU A 248 -4.28 -12.94 -2.76
N ARG A 249 -5.46 -13.25 -3.32
CA ARG A 249 -6.43 -14.20 -2.75
C ARG A 249 -6.51 -15.46 -3.61
N HIS A 250 -7.67 -16.10 -3.73
CA HIS A 250 -7.83 -17.43 -4.37
C HIS A 250 -7.14 -17.57 -5.74
N ASP A 251 -7.14 -16.52 -6.57
CA ASP A 251 -6.49 -16.53 -7.89
C ASP A 251 -4.95 -16.63 -7.82
N ASP A 252 -4.33 -16.22 -6.71
CA ASP A 252 -2.89 -16.31 -6.47
C ASP A 252 -2.45 -17.72 -6.05
N GLU A 253 -3.34 -18.47 -5.37
CA GLU A 253 -3.07 -19.86 -4.96
C GLU A 253 -2.85 -20.75 -6.18
N ASP A 254 -3.70 -20.61 -7.19
CA ASP A 254 -3.57 -21.30 -8.48
C ASP A 254 -2.29 -20.89 -9.22
N PHE A 255 -1.95 -19.60 -9.20
CA PHE A 255 -0.72 -19.10 -9.83
C PHE A 255 0.53 -19.65 -9.13
N TYR A 256 0.57 -19.59 -7.81
CA TYR A 256 1.68 -20.09 -6.99
C TYR A 256 1.83 -21.61 -7.13
N GLY A 257 0.72 -22.36 -7.14
CA GLY A 257 0.70 -23.79 -7.44
C GLY A 257 1.33 -24.12 -8.79
N ARG A 258 1.02 -23.33 -9.84
CA ARG A 258 1.63 -23.48 -11.17
C ARG A 258 3.13 -23.17 -11.18
N VAL A 259 3.58 -22.17 -10.41
CA VAL A 259 5.00 -21.81 -10.27
C VAL A 259 5.78 -22.93 -9.56
N LEU A 260 5.27 -23.45 -8.44
CA LEU A 260 5.87 -24.58 -7.72
C LEU A 260 5.95 -25.83 -8.61
N ALA A 261 4.88 -26.16 -9.32
CA ALA A 261 4.87 -27.28 -10.27
C ALA A 261 5.93 -27.13 -11.38
N ARG A 262 6.21 -25.90 -11.84
CA ARG A 262 7.29 -25.62 -12.79
C ARG A 262 8.67 -25.86 -12.17
N TYR A 263 8.91 -25.40 -10.94
CA TYR A 263 10.19 -25.65 -10.27
C TYR A 263 10.44 -27.13 -10.00
N GLN A 264 9.41 -27.87 -9.58
CA GLN A 264 9.47 -29.33 -9.40
C GLN A 264 9.88 -30.02 -10.71
N ARG A 265 9.24 -29.65 -11.83
CA ARG A 265 9.60 -30.17 -13.16
C ARG A 265 11.05 -29.86 -13.54
N MET A 266 11.50 -28.62 -13.36
CA MET A 266 12.88 -28.22 -13.66
C MET A 266 13.90 -28.99 -12.80
N ALA A 267 13.62 -29.19 -11.51
CA ALA A 267 14.47 -29.97 -10.61
C ALA A 267 14.56 -31.44 -11.04
N ASN A 268 13.42 -32.04 -11.38
CA ASN A 268 13.35 -33.43 -11.87
C ASN A 268 14.11 -33.59 -13.19
N GLU A 269 14.00 -32.65 -14.11
CA GLU A 269 14.73 -32.68 -15.37
C GLU A 269 16.25 -32.53 -15.15
N LYS A 270 16.67 -31.67 -14.22
CA LYS A 270 18.08 -31.53 -13.84
C LYS A 270 18.62 -32.83 -13.21
N LYS A 271 17.81 -33.53 -12.41
CA LYS A 271 18.14 -34.85 -11.85
C LYS A 271 18.27 -35.91 -12.95
N ARG A 272 17.33 -35.95 -13.90
CA ARG A 272 17.36 -36.87 -15.05
C ARG A 272 18.62 -36.68 -15.90
N LYS A 273 18.93 -35.44 -16.28
CA LYS A 273 20.13 -35.11 -17.06
C LYS A 273 21.41 -35.55 -16.35
N ARG A 274 21.52 -35.33 -15.03
CA ARG A 274 22.66 -35.80 -14.24
C ARG A 274 22.79 -37.33 -14.24
N GLN A 275 21.68 -38.05 -14.10
CA GLN A 275 21.67 -39.52 -14.15
C GLN A 275 22.09 -40.05 -15.54
N GLU A 276 21.62 -39.43 -16.62
CA GLU A 276 22.03 -39.77 -17.99
C GLU A 276 23.51 -39.52 -18.23
N THR A 277 24.04 -38.37 -17.80
CA THR A 277 25.48 -38.08 -17.91
C THR A 277 26.32 -39.09 -17.12
N GLN A 278 25.92 -39.42 -15.89
CA GLN A 278 26.62 -40.42 -15.08
C GLN A 278 26.56 -41.81 -15.71
N ARG A 279 25.41 -42.21 -16.26
CA ARG A 279 25.26 -43.49 -16.99
C ARG A 279 26.19 -43.55 -18.19
N ARG A 280 26.23 -42.48 -19.01
CA ARG A 280 27.07 -42.39 -20.20
C ARG A 280 28.56 -42.42 -19.84
N TYR A 281 28.95 -41.74 -18.78
CA TYR A 281 30.32 -41.77 -18.28
C TYR A 281 30.74 -43.18 -17.79
N ARG A 282 29.85 -43.90 -17.09
CA ARG A 282 30.12 -45.29 -16.65
C ARG A 282 30.30 -46.23 -17.84
N LEU A 283 29.45 -46.11 -18.86
CA LEU A 283 29.55 -46.88 -20.11
C LEU A 283 30.88 -46.61 -20.82
N ASN A 284 31.22 -45.34 -21.07
CA ASN A 284 32.48 -45.00 -21.73
C ASN A 284 33.71 -45.47 -20.93
N ARG A 285 33.66 -45.42 -19.59
CA ARG A 285 34.74 -45.95 -18.75
C ARG A 285 34.89 -47.47 -18.89
N GLN A 286 33.78 -48.21 -18.94
CA GLN A 286 33.80 -49.66 -19.15
C GLN A 286 34.34 -50.01 -20.55
N GLU A 287 33.95 -49.27 -21.58
CA GLU A 287 34.48 -49.43 -22.94
C GLU A 287 35.99 -49.18 -22.98
N HIS A 288 36.48 -48.08 -22.38
CA HIS A 288 37.92 -47.81 -22.31
C HIS A 288 38.70 -48.89 -21.55
N ALA A 289 38.20 -49.35 -20.40
CA ALA A 289 38.83 -50.43 -19.63
C ALA A 289 38.85 -51.77 -20.40
N ALA A 290 37.80 -52.07 -21.17
CA ALA A 290 37.75 -53.25 -22.03
C ALA A 290 38.74 -53.15 -23.19
N MET A 291 38.88 -51.98 -23.81
CA MET A 291 39.86 -51.74 -24.89
C MET A 291 41.31 -51.83 -24.37
N ASP A 292 41.59 -51.32 -23.18
CA ASP A 292 42.91 -51.43 -22.54
C ASP A 292 43.25 -52.88 -22.18
N ALA A 293 42.28 -53.65 -21.65
CA ALA A 293 42.45 -55.08 -21.37
C ALA A 293 42.76 -55.91 -22.64
N VAL A 294 42.07 -55.62 -23.74
CA VAL A 294 42.32 -56.25 -25.05
C VAL A 294 43.71 -55.86 -25.61
N ARG A 295 44.19 -54.64 -25.32
CA ARG A 295 45.51 -54.17 -25.74
C ARG A 295 46.64 -54.84 -24.95
N VAL A 296 46.44 -55.06 -23.64
CA VAL A 296 47.39 -55.77 -22.76
C VAL A 296 47.47 -57.26 -23.11
N MET A 297 46.38 -57.89 -23.56
CA MET A 297 46.37 -59.30 -24.01
C MET A 297 47.02 -59.54 -25.39
N ARG A 298 47.39 -58.49 -26.13
CA ARG A 298 48.00 -58.59 -27.47
C ARG A 298 49.52 -58.36 -27.47
N LEU A 299 50.14 -58.18 -26.29
CA LEU A 299 51.59 -58.17 -26.07
C LEU A 299 51.99 -59.47 -25.37
#